data_AF-A0AAN1JL07-F1
#
_entry.id   AF-A0AAN1JL07-F1
#
_cell.length_a   1.000
_cell.length_b   1.000
_cell.length_c   1.000
_cell.angle_alpha   90.00
_cell.angle_beta   90.00
_cell.angle_gamma   90.00
#
_symmetry.space_group_name_H-M   'P 1'
#
loop_
_entity.id
_entity.type
_entity.pdbx_description
1 polymer ?
#
loop_
_entity_poly.entity_id
_entity_poly.type
_entity_poly.pdbx_seq_one_letter_code
_entity_poly.pdbx_strand_id
1 'polypeptide(L)' 'MITKSSGWRLFHEIRKIDGGTDAVGNLKMLHPDCHRNARALRHSVVEPAYSL' A
#
# COMPACT_ATOMS: atom_id res chain seq x y z
N MET A 1 -3.68 -13.78 -6.01
CA MET A 1 -2.58 -14.50 -5.32
C MET A 1 -1.35 -13.58 -5.30
N ILE A 2 -0.65 -13.49 -4.18
CA ILE A 2 0.60 -12.72 -4.08
C ILE A 2 1.73 -13.62 -4.56
N THR A 3 2.35 -13.26 -5.69
CA THR A 3 3.45 -14.02 -6.31
C THR A 3 4.59 -13.06 -6.68
N LYS A 4 5.81 -13.58 -6.89
CA LYS A 4 6.93 -12.73 -7.35
C LYS A 4 6.64 -12.04 -8.69
N SER A 5 5.93 -12.72 -9.60
CA SER A 5 5.60 -12.20 -10.93
C SER A 5 4.42 -11.22 -10.94
N SER A 6 3.54 -11.24 -9.93
CA SER A 6 2.39 -10.32 -9.86
C SER A 6 2.78 -8.91 -9.43
N GLY A 7 4.04 -8.65 -9.08
CA GLY A 7 4.55 -7.29 -8.94
C GLY A 7 4.00 -6.51 -7.74
N TRP A 8 3.56 -7.20 -6.70
CA TRP A 8 3.23 -6.60 -5.39
C TRP A 8 4.44 -5.86 -4.84
N ARG A 9 4.23 -4.65 -4.35
CA ARG A 9 5.28 -3.78 -3.82
C ARG A 9 4.79 -3.04 -2.59
N LEU A 10 5.74 -2.61 -1.76
CA LEU A 10 5.47 -1.68 -0.67
C LEU A 10 5.36 -0.27 -1.26
N PHE A 11 4.32 0.44 -0.83
CA PHE A 11 4.10 1.85 -1.16
C PHE A 11 3.92 2.64 0.13
N HIS A 12 4.43 3.86 0.15
CA HIS A 12 4.20 4.80 1.24
C HIS A 12 2.76 5.30 1.24
N GLU A 13 2.04 5.15 2.35
CA GLU A 13 0.68 5.65 2.56
C GLU A 13 0.65 7.18 2.46
N ILE A 14 1.49 7.86 3.22
CA ILE A 14 1.84 9.28 3.06
C ILE A 14 3.11 9.35 2.20
N ARG A 15 3.08 10.11 1.10
CA ARG A 15 4.26 10.22 0.21
C ARG A 15 5.41 10.90 0.94
N LYS A 16 6.65 10.52 0.62
CA LYS A 16 7.86 11.17 1.19
C LYS A 16 7.89 12.68 0.94
N ILE A 17 7.41 13.13 -0.22
CA ILE A 17 7.31 14.56 -0.56
C ILE A 17 6.29 15.33 0.29
N ASP A 18 5.32 14.62 0.87
CA ASP A 18 4.30 15.18 1.76
C ASP A 18 4.66 14.96 3.25
N GLY A 19 5.91 14.54 3.55
CA GLY A 19 6.38 14.29 4.92
C GLY A 19 6.24 12.85 5.43
N GLY A 20 5.90 11.90 4.56
CA GLY A 20 5.82 10.49 4.93
C GLY A 20 7.18 9.85 5.25
N THR A 21 7.22 8.97 6.24
CA THR A 21 8.44 8.28 6.70
C THR A 21 8.58 6.89 6.09
N ASP A 22 9.77 6.30 6.14
CA ASP A 22 10.01 4.91 5.73
C ASP A 22 9.63 3.89 6.84
N ALA A 23 8.89 4.31 7.87
CA ALA A 23 8.44 3.44 8.95
C ALA A 23 7.41 2.43 8.44
N VAL A 24 7.44 1.21 9.00
CA VAL A 24 6.52 0.11 8.60
C VAL A 24 5.05 0.53 8.69
N GLY A 25 4.68 1.34 9.69
CA GLY A 25 3.30 1.86 9.82
C GLY A 25 2.85 2.77 8.67
N ASN A 26 3.78 3.35 7.90
CA ASN A 26 3.50 4.16 6.72
C ASN A 26 3.66 3.36 5.41
N LEU A 27 3.96 2.06 5.45
CA LEU A 27 4.15 1.23 4.27
C LEU A 27 2.99 0.24 4.11
N LYS A 28 2.41 0.17 2.92
CA LYS A 28 1.34 -0.78 2.57
C LYS A 28 1.73 -1.63 1.37
N MET A 29 1.52 -2.94 1.47
CA MET A 29 1.76 -3.87 0.37
C MET A 29 0.54 -3.91 -0.56
N LEU A 30 0.71 -3.48 -1.81
CA LEU A 30 -0.37 -3.39 -2.80
C LEU A 30 0.07 -3.87 -4.18
N HIS A 31 -0.90 -4.33 -4.97
CA HIS A 31 -0.72 -4.44 -6.42
C HIS A 31 -0.65 -3.02 -7.04
N PRO A 32 0.15 -2.78 -8.09
CA PRO A 32 0.28 -1.44 -8.70
C PRO A 32 -1.05 -0.80 -9.11
N ASP A 33 -1.99 -1.59 -9.63
CA ASP A 33 -3.33 -1.08 -9.99
C ASP A 33 -4.15 -0.69 -8.76
N CYS A 34 -4.08 -1.48 -7.69
CA CYS A 34 -4.76 -1.15 -6.43
C CYS A 34 -4.17 0.10 -5.79
N HIS A 35 -2.84 0.27 -5.84
CA HIS A 35 -2.18 1.49 -5.39
C HIS A 35 -2.66 2.71 -6.19
N ARG A 36 -2.72 2.61 -7.53
CA ARG A 36 -3.22 3.70 -8.39
C ARG A 36 -4.66 4.08 -8.03
N ASN A 37 -5.53 3.09 -7.87
CA ASN A 37 -6.94 3.33 -7.52
C ASN A 37 -7.08 3.94 -6.12
N ALA A 38 -6.35 3.43 -5.13
CA ALA A 38 -6.36 3.99 -3.78
C ALA A 38 -5.93 5.47 -3.76
N ARG A 39 -4.98 5.86 -4.63
CA ARG A 39 -4.55 7.26 -4.76
C ARG A 39 -5.58 8.13 -5.44
N ALA A 40 -6.11 7.67 -6.58
CA ALA A 40 -7.13 8.41 -7.31
C ALA A 40 -8.39 8.65 -6.46
N LEU A 41 -8.79 7.66 -5.68
CA LEU A 41 -10.02 7.67 -4.88
C LEU A 41 -9.81 8.12 -3.43
N ARG A 42 -8.56 8.39 -3.02
CA ARG A 42 -8.18 8.71 -1.63
C ARG A 42 -8.71 7.68 -0.61
N HIS A 43 -8.74 6.41 -1.01
CA HIS A 43 -9.13 5.34 -0.09
C HIS A 43 -8.03 5.10 0.94
N SER A 44 -8.44 4.97 2.20
CA SER A 44 -7.58 4.42 3.24
C SER A 44 -7.42 2.92 3.00
N VAL A 45 -6.17 2.46 3.00
CA VAL A 45 -5.83 1.05 2.80
C VAL A 45 -5.69 0.41 4.16
N VAL A 46 -6.68 -0.41 4.52
CA VAL A 46 -6.67 -1.17 5.77
C VAL A 46 -5.91 -2.47 5.60
N GLU A 47 -5.21 -2.89 6.64
CA GLU A 47 -4.57 -4.21 6.68
C GLU A 47 -5.65 -5.28 6.85
N PRO A 48 -5.55 -6.41 6.13
CA PRO A 48 -6.48 -7.50 6.33
C PRO A 48 -6.37 -7.97 7.79
N ALA A 49 -7.50 -8.02 8.49
CA ALA A 49 -7.55 -8.64 9.80
C ALA A 49 -7.21 -10.13 9.65
N TYR A 50 -6.34 -10.64 10.52
CA TYR A 50 -6.15 -12.08 10.61
C TYR A 50 -7.51 -12.72 10.92
N SER A 51 -7.97 -13.59 10.01
CA SER A 51 -9.08 -14.48 10.32
C SER A 51 -8.51 -15.61 11.16
N LEU A 52 -8.90 -15.65 12.44
CA LEU A 52 -8.62 -16.78 13.33
C LEU A 52 -9.41 -18.02 12.91
#